data_AF-K3XBP0-F1
#
_entry.id   AF-K3XBP0-F1
#
_cell.length_a   1.000
_cell.length_b   1.000
_cell.length_c   1.000
_cell.angle_alpha   90.00
_cell.angle_beta   90.00
_cell.angle_gamma   90.00
#
_symmetry.space_group_name_H-M   'P 1'
#
loop_
_entity.id
_entity.type
_entity.pdbx_description
1 polymer ?
#
loop_
_entity_poly.entity_id
_entity_poly.type
_entity_poly.pdbx_seq_one_letter_code
_entity_poly.pdbx_strand_id
1 'polypeptide(L)'
;MRPSRRFLRFLCALTFASGAALLALGLHVALSAHLHASAVALASLGGIVVLLSTLGFVGAGREKSGMLMLFFFLNFFLVTCLFVASYAAFCFQDAMESWLKHHWSDEVLDYLRSKPCCSTYEDTVTYLEHKFMTLGAIGFACIALVLASLYCVIRIVTVPIVMKNMLTVINFIFIALGAGVFAYGLTVKSRDEMTAGQEWIAIVFITVGTFIVALSVLGVIGARAKSRTLLLIYILGIGACLLALLTCAVGGFTFSGELAKTYEKHASENSSLACDIDLPGCSNCSVVPDEIVACKGVRKSSDGYWVSCSSSHHNNNSSDSTCQRGMTVLNTKENQGYEANDIAVCGKCPEWSEPDVTAYLKSTLNLLGLFAVIVSFFIVVGFAGALILRKSLAGYQTDSI
;
A
#
# COMPACT_ATOMS: atom_id res chain seq x y z
N MET A 1 15.87 -29.49 23.45
CA MET A 1 15.13 -29.44 22.17
C MET A 1 13.63 -29.78 22.27
N ARG A 2 13.21 -30.83 23.01
CA ARG A 2 11.77 -31.19 23.18
C ARG A 2 10.85 -30.06 23.72
N PRO A 3 11.23 -29.24 24.73
CA PRO A 3 10.34 -28.18 25.23
C PRO A 3 10.09 -27.06 24.21
N SER A 4 11.13 -26.65 23.46
CA SER A 4 11.02 -25.60 22.43
C SER A 4 10.06 -25.99 21.30
N ARG A 5 9.97 -27.28 20.95
CA ARG A 5 9.01 -27.77 19.94
C ARG A 5 7.57 -27.74 20.44
N ARG A 6 7.32 -28.07 21.72
CA ARG A 6 5.99 -27.95 22.33
C ARG A 6 5.55 -26.50 22.39
N PHE A 7 6.46 -25.61 22.79
CA PHE A 7 6.21 -24.17 22.81
C PHE A 7 5.93 -23.61 21.41
N LEU A 8 6.69 -24.04 20.38
CA LEU A 8 6.42 -23.67 18.99
C LEU A 8 5.02 -24.10 18.53
N ARG A 9 4.57 -25.32 18.88
CA ARG A 9 3.20 -25.77 18.53
C ARG A 9 2.13 -24.92 19.20
N PHE A 10 2.35 -24.53 20.46
CA PHE A 10 1.46 -23.62 21.17
C PHE A 10 1.40 -22.25 20.48
N LEU A 11 2.55 -21.68 20.12
CA LEU A 11 2.59 -20.43 19.35
C LEU A 11 1.89 -20.57 17.99
N CYS A 12 2.08 -21.68 17.27
CA CYS A 12 1.38 -21.92 16.01
C CYS A 12 -0.15 -22.03 16.17
N ALA A 13 -0.63 -22.56 17.30
CA ALA A 13 -2.06 -22.59 17.59
C ALA A 13 -2.62 -21.19 17.87
N LEU A 14 -1.86 -20.36 18.59
CA LEU A 14 -2.21 -18.95 18.82
C LEU A 14 -2.18 -18.14 17.53
N THR A 15 -1.15 -18.31 16.68
CA THR A 15 -1.08 -17.63 15.37
C THR A 15 -2.21 -18.08 14.44
N PHE A 16 -2.63 -19.34 14.53
CA PHE A 16 -3.78 -19.84 13.79
C PHE A 16 -5.07 -19.11 14.22
N ALA A 17 -5.31 -19.01 15.54
CA ALA A 17 -6.47 -18.32 16.06
C ALA A 17 -6.46 -16.82 15.70
N SER A 18 -5.31 -16.15 15.82
CA SER A 18 -5.18 -14.75 15.42
C SER A 18 -5.34 -14.55 13.92
N GLY A 19 -4.79 -15.44 13.09
CA GLY A 19 -4.95 -15.42 11.64
C GLY A 19 -6.41 -15.63 11.21
N ALA A 20 -7.12 -16.55 11.86
CA ALA A 20 -8.54 -16.79 11.61
C ALA A 20 -9.41 -15.58 12.01
N ALA A 21 -9.10 -14.94 13.14
CA ALA A 21 -9.77 -13.70 13.55
C ALA A 21 -9.52 -12.56 12.55
N LEU A 22 -8.27 -12.40 12.09
CA LEU A 22 -7.90 -11.39 11.11
C LEU A 22 -8.56 -11.64 9.75
N LEU A 23 -8.65 -12.91 9.31
CA LEU A 23 -9.39 -13.29 8.11
C LEU A 23 -10.89 -13.00 8.23
N ALA A 24 -11.52 -13.39 9.35
CA ALA A 24 -12.95 -13.18 9.55
C ALA A 24 -13.31 -11.69 9.60
N LEU A 25 -12.52 -10.88 10.33
CA LEU A 25 -12.74 -9.44 10.41
C LEU A 25 -12.44 -8.74 9.09
N GLY A 26 -11.33 -9.09 8.42
CA GLY A 26 -10.99 -8.53 7.11
C GLY A 26 -12.07 -8.83 6.06
N LEU A 27 -12.59 -10.07 6.04
CA LEU A 27 -13.69 -10.45 5.15
C LEU A 27 -14.98 -9.70 5.50
N HIS A 28 -15.28 -9.54 6.78
CA HIS A 28 -16.46 -8.79 7.22
C HIS A 28 -16.41 -7.35 6.75
N VAL A 29 -15.27 -6.66 6.93
CA VAL A 29 -15.08 -5.27 6.49
C VAL A 29 -15.10 -5.16 4.96
N ALA A 30 -14.44 -6.08 4.26
CA ALA A 30 -14.40 -6.11 2.79
C ALA A 30 -15.79 -6.30 2.18
N LEU A 31 -16.61 -7.18 2.75
CA LEU A 31 -17.97 -7.43 2.30
C LEU A 31 -18.93 -6.31 2.70
N SER A 32 -18.73 -5.66 3.85
CA SER A 32 -19.66 -4.62 4.31
C SER A 32 -19.47 -3.29 3.62
N ALA A 33 -18.22 -2.93 3.29
CA ALA A 33 -17.88 -1.58 2.83
C ALA A 33 -17.39 -1.52 1.38
N HIS A 34 -17.22 -2.67 0.70
CA HIS A 34 -16.61 -2.75 -0.64
C HIS A 34 -15.27 -1.97 -0.75
N LEU A 35 -14.60 -1.74 0.38
CA LEU A 35 -13.26 -1.19 0.48
C LEU A 35 -12.27 -2.28 0.04
N HIS A 36 -12.19 -2.50 -1.27
CA HIS A 36 -11.65 -3.72 -1.87
C HIS A 36 -10.15 -3.91 -1.69
N ALA A 37 -9.35 -2.87 -1.44
CA ALA A 37 -7.89 -3.01 -1.45
C ALA A 37 -7.33 -3.46 -0.09
N SER A 38 -7.49 -2.65 0.96
CA SER A 38 -6.83 -2.87 2.26
C SER A 38 -7.46 -4.00 3.07
N ALA A 39 -8.79 -4.08 3.12
CA ALA A 39 -9.51 -5.11 3.86
C ALA A 39 -9.31 -6.51 3.24
N VAL A 40 -9.31 -6.61 1.90
CA VAL A 40 -9.02 -7.86 1.18
C VAL A 40 -7.55 -8.24 1.33
N ALA A 41 -6.62 -7.28 1.30
CA ALA A 41 -5.22 -7.55 1.56
C ALA A 41 -5.02 -8.16 2.96
N LEU A 42 -5.63 -7.58 3.99
CA LEU A 42 -5.57 -8.14 5.34
C LEU A 42 -6.27 -9.50 5.43
N ALA A 43 -7.45 -9.68 4.85
CA ALA A 43 -8.15 -10.97 4.84
C ALA A 43 -7.31 -12.08 4.18
N SER A 44 -6.69 -11.78 3.03
CA SER A 44 -5.82 -12.71 2.31
C SER A 44 -4.56 -13.05 3.12
N LEU A 45 -3.93 -12.06 3.76
CA LEU A 45 -2.81 -12.28 4.67
C LEU A 45 -3.22 -13.13 5.89
N GLY A 46 -4.40 -12.92 6.46
CA GLY A 46 -4.96 -13.76 7.52
C GLY A 46 -5.11 -15.22 7.08
N GLY A 47 -5.58 -15.46 5.85
CA GLY A 47 -5.64 -16.80 5.25
C GLY A 47 -4.27 -17.44 5.10
N ILE A 48 -3.27 -16.67 4.66
CA ILE A 48 -1.88 -17.14 4.56
C ILE A 48 -1.32 -17.46 5.96
N VAL A 49 -1.59 -16.65 6.99
CA VAL A 49 -1.20 -16.93 8.38
C VAL A 49 -1.77 -18.27 8.85
N VAL A 50 -3.05 -18.53 8.56
CA VAL A 50 -3.71 -19.80 8.90
C VAL A 50 -2.99 -20.98 8.24
N LEU A 51 -2.75 -20.90 6.94
CA LEU A 51 -2.04 -21.95 6.19
C LEU A 51 -0.62 -22.17 6.73
N LEU A 52 0.15 -21.09 6.95
CA LEU A 52 1.52 -21.18 7.48
C LEU A 52 1.53 -21.71 8.92
N SER A 53 0.54 -21.37 9.73
CA SER A 53 0.40 -21.89 11.10
C SER A 53 0.20 -23.41 11.09
N THR A 54 -0.61 -23.95 10.17
CA THR A 54 -0.75 -25.41 10.00
C THR A 54 0.56 -26.06 9.55
N LEU A 55 1.30 -25.43 8.64
CA LEU A 55 2.58 -25.92 8.17
C LEU A 55 3.62 -25.93 9.30
N GLY A 56 3.67 -24.89 10.13
CA GLY A 56 4.51 -24.81 11.32
C GLY A 56 4.17 -25.87 12.36
N PHE A 57 2.88 -26.10 12.60
CA PHE A 57 2.39 -27.13 13.52
C PHE A 57 2.81 -28.54 13.07
N VAL A 58 2.61 -28.87 11.78
CA VAL A 58 3.03 -30.15 11.19
C VAL A 58 4.54 -30.29 11.14
N GLY A 59 5.27 -29.21 10.82
CA GLY A 59 6.73 -29.16 10.77
C GLY A 59 7.37 -29.42 12.14
N ALA A 60 6.79 -28.85 13.20
CA ALA A 60 7.17 -29.15 14.58
C ALA A 60 6.83 -30.61 14.99
N GLY A 61 5.87 -31.23 14.29
CA GLY A 61 5.44 -32.62 14.38
C GLY A 61 6.47 -33.63 13.86
N ARG A 62 6.87 -33.46 12.59
CA ARG A 62 7.55 -34.49 11.79
C ARG A 62 9.08 -34.46 11.84
N GLU A 63 9.68 -33.63 12.68
CA GLU A 63 11.14 -33.46 12.84
C GLU A 63 11.94 -33.12 11.56
N LYS A 64 11.29 -32.85 10.43
CA LYS A 64 11.95 -32.48 9.17
C LYS A 64 12.43 -31.02 9.21
N SER A 65 13.75 -30.82 9.27
CA SER A 65 14.40 -29.50 9.28
C SER A 65 14.06 -28.65 8.05
N GLY A 66 13.89 -29.27 6.87
CA GLY A 66 13.53 -28.57 5.63
C GLY A 66 12.18 -27.86 5.69
N MET A 67 11.15 -28.48 6.30
CA MET A 67 9.84 -27.84 6.48
C MET A 67 9.91 -26.66 7.46
N LEU A 68 10.72 -26.76 8.51
CA LEU A 68 10.90 -25.68 9.48
C LEU A 68 11.63 -24.48 8.87
N MET A 69 12.57 -24.74 7.95
CA MET A 69 13.25 -23.71 7.18
C MET A 69 12.29 -23.01 6.20
N LEU A 70 11.47 -23.77 5.47
CA LEU A 70 10.45 -23.19 4.59
C LEU A 70 9.45 -22.33 5.40
N PHE A 71 8.99 -22.84 6.55
CA PHE A 71 8.15 -22.09 7.48
C PHE A 71 8.81 -20.78 7.93
N PHE A 72 10.09 -20.81 8.30
CA PHE A 72 10.83 -19.62 8.72
C PHE A 72 10.83 -18.54 7.63
N PHE A 73 11.16 -18.91 6.40
CA PHE A 73 11.24 -17.94 5.30
C PHE A 73 9.90 -17.37 4.89
N LEU A 74 8.86 -18.22 4.80
CA LEU A 74 7.51 -17.77 4.47
C LEU A 74 6.97 -16.83 5.55
N ASN A 75 7.21 -17.13 6.83
CA ASN A 75 6.81 -16.25 7.92
C ASN A 75 7.62 -14.95 7.97
N PHE A 76 8.90 -14.97 7.62
CA PHE A 76 9.71 -13.76 7.54
C PHE A 76 9.15 -12.78 6.50
N PHE A 77 8.79 -13.28 5.32
CA PHE A 77 8.10 -12.47 4.30
C PHE A 77 6.71 -12.01 4.77
N LEU A 78 5.93 -12.92 5.35
CA LEU A 78 4.59 -12.63 5.87
C LEU A 78 4.58 -11.54 6.93
N VAL A 79 5.53 -11.55 7.87
CA VAL A 79 5.65 -10.53 8.93
C VAL A 79 5.73 -9.13 8.32
N THR A 80 6.47 -9.00 7.22
CA THR A 80 6.59 -7.71 6.53
C THR A 80 5.31 -7.29 5.85
N CYS A 81 4.66 -8.20 5.11
CA CYS A 81 3.38 -7.89 4.50
C CYS A 81 2.33 -7.53 5.56
N LEU A 82 2.30 -8.26 6.69
CA LEU A 82 1.43 -7.94 7.82
C LEU A 82 1.78 -6.60 8.45
N PHE A 83 3.06 -6.26 8.60
CA PHE A 83 3.47 -4.97 9.16
C PHE A 83 3.02 -3.81 8.27
N VAL A 84 3.27 -3.89 6.95
CA VAL A 84 2.80 -2.89 5.99
C VAL A 84 1.28 -2.77 6.02
N ALA A 85 0.56 -3.89 5.97
CA ALA A 85 -0.90 -3.89 5.93
C ALA A 85 -1.52 -3.41 7.24
N SER A 86 -0.94 -3.77 8.39
CA SER A 86 -1.40 -3.31 9.71
C SER A 86 -1.14 -1.83 9.89
N TYR A 87 0.05 -1.35 9.51
CA TYR A 87 0.36 0.08 9.53
C TYR A 87 -0.54 0.87 8.57
N ALA A 88 -0.73 0.36 7.35
CA ALA A 88 -1.65 0.96 6.38
C ALA A 88 -3.05 1.05 6.96
N ALA A 89 -3.55 0.03 7.67
CA ALA A 89 -4.86 0.10 8.33
C ALA A 89 -4.97 1.22 9.38
N PHE A 90 -3.89 1.58 10.08
CA PHE A 90 -3.89 2.74 10.98
C PHE A 90 -3.84 4.06 10.21
N CYS A 91 -3.00 4.17 9.19
CA CYS A 91 -2.91 5.39 8.38
C CYS A 91 -4.11 5.60 7.45
N PHE A 92 -4.90 4.56 7.19
CA PHE A 92 -6.08 4.65 6.35
C PHE A 92 -7.23 5.39 7.03
N GLN A 93 -7.15 5.73 8.33
CA GLN A 93 -8.21 6.46 9.03
C GLN A 93 -8.54 7.79 8.32
N ASP A 94 -7.53 8.60 8.03
CA ASP A 94 -7.70 9.89 7.35
C ASP A 94 -8.19 9.72 5.91
N ALA A 95 -7.64 8.73 5.19
CA ALA A 95 -8.01 8.46 3.80
C ALA A 95 -9.42 7.85 3.68
N MET A 96 -9.85 7.09 4.69
CA MET A 96 -11.17 6.46 4.74
C MET A 96 -12.25 7.51 4.93
N GLU A 97 -12.04 8.49 5.83
CA GLU A 97 -13.03 9.56 6.02
C GLU A 97 -13.25 10.30 4.69
N SER A 98 -12.16 10.70 4.04
CA SER A 98 -12.23 11.31 2.71
C SER A 98 -12.94 10.40 1.70
N TRP A 99 -12.57 9.12 1.58
CA TRP A 99 -13.23 8.20 0.66
C TRP A 99 -14.74 8.04 0.96
N LEU A 100 -15.09 7.92 2.24
CA LEU A 100 -16.47 7.72 2.70
C LEU A 100 -17.33 8.94 2.39
N LYS A 101 -16.81 10.17 2.53
CA LYS A 101 -17.50 11.40 2.11
C LYS A 101 -17.95 11.31 0.66
N HIS A 102 -17.05 10.92 -0.24
CA HIS A 102 -17.30 10.89 -1.68
C HIS A 102 -18.27 9.78 -2.11
N HIS A 103 -18.22 8.63 -1.44
CA HIS A 103 -19.01 7.46 -1.85
C HIS A 103 -20.27 7.26 -1.00
N TRP A 104 -20.57 8.15 -0.04
CA TRP A 104 -21.64 7.97 0.96
C TRP A 104 -23.02 7.64 0.33
N SER A 105 -23.35 8.31 -0.78
CA SER A 105 -24.61 8.11 -1.50
C SER A 105 -24.62 7.01 -2.54
N ASP A 106 -23.48 6.37 -2.76
CA ASP A 106 -23.38 5.28 -3.70
C ASP A 106 -24.14 4.07 -3.17
N GLU A 107 -24.72 3.31 -4.09
CA GLU A 107 -25.46 2.08 -3.80
C GLU A 107 -24.58 1.06 -3.05
N VAL A 108 -23.26 1.18 -3.25
CA VAL A 108 -22.22 0.39 -2.58
C VAL A 108 -22.32 0.47 -1.04
N LEU A 109 -22.77 1.61 -0.49
CA LEU A 109 -22.91 1.83 0.95
C LEU A 109 -24.35 1.68 1.46
N ASP A 110 -25.32 1.33 0.62
CA ASP A 110 -26.72 1.11 1.05
C ASP A 110 -26.81 0.01 2.12
N TYR A 111 -25.99 -1.03 2.00
CA TYR A 111 -25.94 -2.10 3.00
C TYR A 111 -25.51 -1.57 4.39
N LEU A 112 -24.52 -0.68 4.45
CA LEU A 112 -24.09 -0.05 5.69
C LEU A 112 -25.18 0.88 6.23
N ARG A 113 -25.75 1.75 5.38
CA ARG A 113 -26.83 2.68 5.76
C ARG A 113 -28.09 1.97 6.28
N SER A 114 -28.36 0.76 5.79
CA SER A 114 -29.49 -0.06 6.27
C SER A 114 -29.33 -0.59 7.70
N LYS A 115 -28.10 -0.55 8.26
CA LYS A 115 -27.84 -1.03 9.62
C LYS A 115 -28.09 0.07 10.65
N PRO A 116 -28.66 -0.27 11.82
CA PRO A 116 -28.96 0.71 12.87
C PRO A 116 -27.69 1.37 13.44
N CYS A 117 -26.53 0.73 13.34
CA CYS A 117 -25.26 1.29 13.81
C CYS A 117 -24.60 2.29 12.85
N CYS A 118 -25.11 2.41 11.61
CA CYS A 118 -24.47 3.17 10.53
C CYS A 118 -25.51 3.99 9.75
N SER A 119 -26.58 4.42 10.41
CA SER A 119 -27.66 5.16 9.77
C SER A 119 -27.27 6.58 9.36
N THR A 120 -26.33 7.19 10.11
CA THR A 120 -25.77 8.51 9.82
C THR A 120 -24.32 8.40 9.36
N TYR A 121 -23.84 9.45 8.70
CA TYR A 121 -22.45 9.55 8.26
C TYR A 121 -21.48 9.49 9.47
N GLU A 122 -21.71 10.29 10.50
CA GLU A 122 -20.86 10.37 11.70
C GLU A 122 -20.77 9.02 12.45
N ASP A 123 -21.89 8.33 12.61
CA ASP A 123 -21.91 7.00 13.22
C ASP A 123 -21.11 5.98 12.40
N THR A 124 -21.17 6.09 11.07
CA THR A 124 -20.46 5.17 10.18
C THR A 124 -18.96 5.41 10.19
N VAL A 125 -18.51 6.66 10.20
CA VAL A 125 -17.08 7.01 10.36
C VAL A 125 -16.57 6.41 11.67
N THR A 126 -17.24 6.69 12.79
CA THR A 126 -16.84 6.21 14.11
C THR A 126 -16.80 4.67 14.17
N TYR A 127 -17.80 4.01 13.58
CA TYR A 127 -17.85 2.56 13.49
C TYR A 127 -16.66 1.99 12.69
N LEU A 128 -16.38 2.53 11.51
CA LEU A 128 -15.30 2.05 10.64
C LEU A 128 -13.93 2.34 11.25
N GLU A 129 -13.70 3.51 11.84
CA GLU A 129 -12.46 3.84 12.55
C GLU A 129 -12.14 2.82 13.63
N HIS A 130 -13.15 2.47 14.44
CA HIS A 130 -12.99 1.46 15.48
C HIS A 130 -12.66 0.08 14.89
N LYS A 131 -13.26 -0.29 13.75
CA LYS A 131 -12.96 -1.55 13.04
C LYS A 131 -11.55 -1.58 12.49
N PHE A 132 -11.09 -0.51 11.84
CA PHE A 132 -9.71 -0.43 11.31
C PHE A 132 -8.67 -0.44 12.42
N MET A 133 -8.91 0.28 13.52
CA MET A 133 -8.04 0.26 14.71
C MET A 133 -7.96 -1.16 15.31
N THR A 134 -9.09 -1.84 15.43
CA THR A 134 -9.14 -3.23 15.93
C THR A 134 -8.41 -4.19 14.98
N LEU A 135 -8.58 -4.04 13.67
CA LEU A 135 -7.93 -4.85 12.66
C LEU A 135 -6.40 -4.67 12.68
N GLY A 136 -5.93 -3.42 12.79
CA GLY A 136 -4.51 -3.10 12.94
C GLY A 136 -3.92 -3.65 14.24
N ALA A 137 -4.64 -3.54 15.36
CA ALA A 137 -4.20 -4.07 16.66
C ALA A 137 -4.06 -5.60 16.64
N ILE A 138 -5.02 -6.31 16.04
CA ILE A 138 -4.94 -7.77 15.85
C ILE A 138 -3.79 -8.13 14.91
N GLY A 139 -3.56 -7.34 13.87
CA GLY A 139 -2.42 -7.46 12.96
C GLY A 139 -1.08 -7.41 13.70
N PHE A 140 -0.87 -6.42 14.58
CA PHE A 140 0.34 -6.33 15.40
C PHE A 140 0.47 -7.46 16.43
N ALA A 141 -0.62 -7.88 17.06
CA ALA A 141 -0.62 -9.05 17.93
C ALA A 141 -0.19 -10.32 17.15
N CYS A 142 -0.68 -10.49 15.93
CA CYS A 142 -0.28 -11.58 15.04
C CYS A 142 1.21 -11.50 14.67
N ILE A 143 1.73 -10.31 14.36
CA ILE A 143 3.17 -10.09 14.10
C ILE A 143 4.01 -10.52 15.30
N ALA A 144 3.64 -10.12 16.52
CA ALA A 144 4.36 -10.50 17.74
C ALA A 144 4.41 -12.03 17.94
N LEU A 145 3.30 -12.72 17.70
CA LEU A 145 3.23 -14.18 17.78
C LEU A 145 4.09 -14.86 16.70
N VAL A 146 4.05 -14.35 15.46
CA VAL A 146 4.89 -14.88 14.37
C VAL A 146 6.37 -14.65 14.66
N LEU A 147 6.77 -13.47 15.14
CA LEU A 147 8.15 -13.18 15.55
C LEU A 147 8.62 -14.10 16.69
N ALA A 148 7.78 -14.36 17.69
CA ALA A 148 8.07 -15.33 18.74
C ALA A 148 8.25 -16.76 18.17
N SER A 149 7.46 -17.13 17.16
CA SER A 149 7.59 -18.41 16.47
C SER A 149 8.91 -18.51 15.69
N LEU A 150 9.29 -17.44 14.98
CA LEU A 150 10.56 -17.34 14.24
C LEU A 150 11.76 -17.46 15.18
N TYR A 151 11.72 -16.79 16.33
CA TYR A 151 12.75 -16.91 17.37
C TYR A 151 12.91 -18.36 17.85
N CYS A 152 11.81 -19.06 18.08
CA CYS A 152 11.84 -20.48 18.45
C CYS A 152 12.47 -21.36 17.35
N VAL A 153 12.18 -21.07 16.08
CA VAL A 153 12.76 -21.79 14.94
C VAL A 153 14.27 -21.55 14.84
N ILE A 154 14.73 -20.31 15.00
CA ILE A 154 16.17 -19.98 15.02
C ILE A 154 16.88 -20.78 16.13
N ARG A 155 16.27 -20.86 17.32
CA ARG A 155 16.81 -21.65 18.44
C ARG A 155 16.86 -23.15 18.17
N ILE A 156 15.93 -23.69 17.36
CA ILE A 156 15.88 -25.12 17.02
C ILE A 156 16.87 -25.46 15.90
N VAL A 157 16.91 -24.65 14.83
CA VAL A 157 17.69 -24.96 13.61
C VAL A 157 19.15 -24.52 13.71
N THR A 158 19.48 -23.65 14.66
CA THR A 158 20.79 -22.97 14.79
C THR A 158 21.07 -21.95 13.67
N VAL A 159 21.71 -20.85 14.05
CA VAL A 159 22.02 -19.72 13.15
C VAL A 159 22.82 -20.12 11.90
N PRO A 160 23.87 -20.97 11.97
CA PRO A 160 24.69 -21.27 10.79
C PRO A 160 23.91 -21.97 9.67
N ILE A 161 22.99 -22.87 10.02
CA ILE A 161 22.17 -23.60 9.04
C ILE A 161 21.20 -22.63 8.35
N VAL A 162 20.60 -21.72 9.13
CA VAL A 162 19.71 -20.69 8.59
C VAL A 162 20.47 -19.78 7.61
N MET A 163 21.62 -19.27 8.03
CA MET A 163 22.42 -18.33 7.24
C MET A 163 22.86 -18.89 5.87
N LYS A 164 23.14 -20.20 5.79
CA LYS A 164 23.51 -20.85 4.53
C LYS A 164 22.43 -20.73 3.45
N ASN A 165 21.16 -20.88 3.81
CA ASN A 165 20.04 -20.83 2.87
C ASN A 165 19.40 -19.44 2.79
N MET A 166 19.62 -18.61 3.81
CA MET A 166 19.01 -17.30 3.95
C MET A 166 19.39 -16.34 2.83
N LEU A 167 20.65 -16.33 2.39
CA LEU A 167 21.07 -15.44 1.30
C LEU A 167 20.31 -15.73 0.00
N THR A 168 20.13 -17.01 -0.36
CA THR A 168 19.39 -17.38 -1.57
C THR A 168 17.92 -16.97 -1.46
N VAL A 169 17.29 -17.21 -0.31
CA VAL A 169 15.87 -16.89 -0.14
C VAL A 169 15.61 -15.39 -0.08
N ILE A 170 16.46 -14.62 0.61
CA ILE A 170 16.38 -13.16 0.63
C ILE A 170 16.51 -12.60 -0.79
N ASN A 171 17.41 -13.12 -1.60
CA ASN A 171 17.53 -12.68 -2.99
C ASN A 171 16.29 -13.00 -3.82
N PHE A 172 15.61 -14.13 -3.59
CA PHE A 172 14.31 -14.37 -4.24
C PHE A 172 13.24 -13.36 -3.80
N ILE A 173 13.22 -13.01 -2.51
CA ILE A 173 12.33 -11.95 -2.01
C ILE A 173 12.65 -10.62 -2.68
N PHE A 174 13.93 -10.27 -2.81
CA PHE A 174 14.34 -9.04 -3.51
C PHE A 174 14.01 -9.05 -5.00
N ILE A 175 14.07 -10.19 -5.68
CA ILE A 175 13.59 -10.27 -7.07
C ILE A 175 12.11 -9.92 -7.13
N ALA A 176 11.29 -10.49 -6.24
CA ALA A 176 9.85 -10.19 -6.20
C ALA A 176 9.57 -8.72 -5.85
N LEU A 177 10.24 -8.18 -4.82
CA LEU A 177 10.09 -6.78 -4.41
C LEU A 177 10.60 -5.81 -5.48
N GLY A 178 11.76 -6.08 -6.07
CA GLY A 178 12.34 -5.26 -7.13
C GLY A 178 11.49 -5.27 -8.40
N ALA A 179 10.91 -6.42 -8.77
CA ALA A 179 9.95 -6.51 -9.87
C ALA A 179 8.66 -5.73 -9.58
N GLY A 180 8.16 -5.79 -8.33
CA GLY A 180 7.02 -4.99 -7.89
C GLY A 180 7.29 -3.49 -7.96
N VAL A 181 8.45 -3.03 -7.48
CA VAL A 181 8.88 -1.62 -7.57
C VAL A 181 9.04 -1.18 -9.02
N PHE A 182 9.61 -2.02 -9.87
CA PHE A 182 9.75 -1.76 -11.30
C PHE A 182 8.38 -1.61 -11.98
N ALA A 183 7.46 -2.56 -11.76
CA ALA A 183 6.11 -2.51 -12.32
C ALA A 183 5.35 -1.27 -11.81
N TYR A 184 5.46 -0.96 -10.52
CA TYR A 184 4.88 0.25 -9.94
C TYR A 184 5.46 1.52 -10.58
N GLY A 185 6.79 1.58 -10.78
CA GLY A 185 7.43 2.69 -11.47
C GLY A 185 6.96 2.87 -12.91
N LEU A 186 6.67 1.78 -13.63
CA LEU A 186 6.04 1.84 -14.96
C LEU A 186 4.60 2.36 -14.90
N THR A 187 3.82 1.94 -13.91
CA THR A 187 2.44 2.44 -13.71
C THR A 187 2.44 3.93 -13.40
N VAL A 188 3.31 4.38 -12.49
CA VAL A 188 3.49 5.80 -12.16
C VAL A 188 3.95 6.57 -13.39
N LYS A 189 4.86 6.03 -14.19
CA LYS A 189 5.29 6.64 -15.45
C LYS A 189 4.16 6.73 -16.49
N SER A 190 3.28 5.74 -16.55
CA SER A 190 2.13 5.77 -17.48
C SER A 190 1.03 6.75 -17.06
N ARG A 191 1.11 7.27 -15.83
CA ARG A 191 0.16 8.22 -15.24
C ARG A 191 0.94 9.46 -14.81
N ASP A 192 1.27 10.32 -15.77
CA ASP A 192 2.06 11.55 -15.55
C ASP A 192 1.52 12.39 -14.37
N GLU A 193 0.21 12.34 -14.21
CA GLU A 193 -0.63 12.82 -13.12
C GLU A 193 -0.11 12.49 -11.70
N MET A 194 0.28 11.23 -11.44
CA MET A 194 0.74 10.80 -10.11
C MET A 194 2.07 11.42 -9.68
N THR A 195 2.81 12.02 -10.61
CA THR A 195 4.08 12.68 -10.32
C THR A 195 3.99 14.20 -10.30
N ALA A 196 2.81 14.78 -10.58
CA ALA A 196 2.65 16.22 -10.78
C ALA A 196 3.71 16.81 -11.73
N GLY A 197 4.01 16.07 -12.80
CA GLY A 197 5.05 16.42 -13.78
C GLY A 197 6.49 16.14 -13.35
N GLN A 198 6.71 15.54 -12.18
CA GLN A 198 8.04 15.16 -11.69
C GLN A 198 8.45 13.76 -12.18
N GLU A 199 8.73 13.64 -13.49
CA GLU A 199 9.13 12.38 -14.14
C GLU A 199 10.33 11.68 -13.45
N TRP A 200 11.19 12.45 -12.76
CA TRP A 200 12.35 11.93 -12.06
C TRP A 200 11.98 10.90 -10.98
N ILE A 201 10.81 11.01 -10.35
CA ILE A 201 10.34 10.07 -9.32
C ILE A 201 10.10 8.69 -9.94
N ALA A 202 9.42 8.64 -11.08
CA ALA A 202 9.15 7.40 -11.80
C ALA A 202 10.47 6.75 -12.28
N ILE A 203 11.41 7.56 -12.78
CA ILE A 203 12.74 7.11 -13.20
C ILE A 203 13.49 6.49 -12.01
N VAL A 204 13.43 7.10 -10.81
CA VAL A 204 14.05 6.55 -9.60
C VAL A 204 13.46 5.17 -9.26
N PHE A 205 12.13 4.98 -9.30
CA PHE A 205 11.55 3.66 -9.03
C PHE A 205 11.97 2.60 -10.04
N ILE A 206 11.94 2.94 -11.34
CA ILE A 206 12.32 2.01 -12.40
C ILE A 206 13.80 1.61 -12.27
N THR A 207 14.68 2.59 -12.03
CA THR A 207 16.13 2.34 -11.91
C THR A 207 16.47 1.54 -10.66
N VAL A 208 15.92 1.90 -9.50
CA VAL A 208 16.13 1.17 -8.24
C VAL A 208 15.55 -0.25 -8.33
N GLY A 209 14.34 -0.41 -8.86
CA GLY A 209 13.71 -1.72 -9.05
C GLY A 209 14.54 -2.64 -9.94
N THR A 210 15.01 -2.12 -11.08
CA THR A 210 15.88 -2.86 -12.01
C THR A 210 17.20 -3.27 -11.35
N PHE A 211 17.82 -2.34 -10.61
CA PHE A 211 19.10 -2.58 -9.96
C PHE A 211 18.99 -3.61 -8.83
N ILE A 212 17.92 -3.56 -8.02
CA ILE A 212 17.61 -4.58 -7.00
C ILE A 212 17.47 -5.95 -7.65
N VAL A 213 16.71 -6.09 -8.75
CA VAL A 213 16.55 -7.38 -9.46
C VAL A 213 17.89 -7.90 -9.97
N ALA A 214 18.68 -7.05 -10.65
CA ALA A 214 19.98 -7.45 -11.19
C ALA A 214 20.96 -7.91 -10.09
N LEU A 215 21.08 -7.14 -9.00
CA LEU A 215 21.91 -7.52 -7.86
C LEU A 215 21.41 -8.79 -7.19
N SER A 216 20.10 -9.01 -7.12
CA SER A 216 19.55 -10.21 -6.50
C SER A 216 19.88 -11.47 -7.28
N VAL A 217 19.83 -11.40 -8.62
CA VAL A 217 20.29 -12.49 -9.50
C VAL A 217 21.78 -12.77 -9.27
N LEU A 218 22.61 -11.73 -9.20
CA LEU A 218 24.03 -11.87 -8.87
C LEU A 218 24.24 -12.48 -7.48
N GLY A 219 23.40 -12.14 -6.50
CA GLY A 219 23.40 -12.71 -5.16
C GLY A 219 23.11 -14.22 -5.16
N VAL A 220 22.11 -14.66 -5.94
CA VAL A 220 21.81 -16.09 -6.12
C VAL A 220 22.97 -16.83 -6.78
N ILE A 221 23.52 -16.27 -7.87
CA ILE A 221 24.66 -16.87 -8.59
C ILE A 221 25.88 -16.92 -7.69
N GLY A 222 26.21 -15.82 -7.00
CA GLY A 222 27.35 -15.73 -6.08
C GLY A 222 27.24 -16.71 -4.91
N ALA A 223 26.04 -16.89 -4.35
CA ALA A 223 25.78 -17.86 -3.29
C ALA A 223 26.01 -19.30 -3.76
N ARG A 224 25.60 -19.65 -4.99
CA ARG A 224 25.76 -21.00 -5.55
C ARG A 224 27.19 -21.28 -6.01
N ALA A 225 27.79 -20.32 -6.73
CA ALA A 225 29.14 -20.43 -7.27
C ALA A 225 30.22 -20.32 -6.17
N LYS A 226 29.86 -19.88 -4.95
CA LYS A 226 30.79 -19.63 -3.84
C LYS A 226 31.94 -18.67 -4.21
N SER A 227 31.73 -17.82 -5.23
CA SER A 227 32.75 -16.90 -5.73
C SER A 227 32.86 -15.68 -4.82
N ARG A 228 34.05 -15.46 -4.25
CA ARG A 228 34.33 -14.31 -3.37
C ARG A 228 34.18 -12.98 -4.10
N THR A 229 34.54 -12.92 -5.38
CA THR A 229 34.47 -11.70 -6.20
C THR A 229 33.02 -11.32 -6.51
N LEU A 230 32.18 -12.28 -6.91
CA LEU A 230 30.75 -12.03 -7.15
C LEU A 230 30.04 -11.56 -5.87
N LEU A 231 30.37 -12.18 -4.73
CA LEU A 231 29.82 -11.80 -3.44
C LEU A 231 30.27 -10.39 -3.00
N LEU A 232 31.50 -9.98 -3.35
CA LEU A 232 31.99 -8.62 -3.11
C LEU A 232 31.23 -7.59 -3.94
N ILE A 233 31.05 -7.84 -5.24
CA ILE A 233 30.27 -6.96 -6.14
C ILE A 233 28.84 -6.82 -5.62
N TYR A 234 28.23 -7.93 -5.21
CA TYR A 234 26.91 -7.95 -4.59
C TYR A 234 26.85 -7.10 -3.32
N ILE A 235 27.81 -7.25 -2.39
CA ILE A 235 27.88 -6.47 -1.14
C ILE A 235 27.99 -4.97 -1.44
N LEU A 236 28.85 -4.57 -2.38
CA LEU A 236 29.01 -3.16 -2.77
C LEU A 236 27.74 -2.61 -3.42
N GLY A 237 27.14 -3.36 -4.34
CA GLY A 237 25.90 -2.96 -5.03
C GLY A 237 24.72 -2.82 -4.08
N ILE A 238 24.53 -3.78 -3.17
CA ILE A 238 23.48 -3.70 -2.14
C ILE A 238 23.77 -2.57 -1.15
N GLY A 239 25.02 -2.32 -0.78
CA GLY A 239 25.40 -1.17 0.04
C GLY A 239 25.05 0.15 -0.62
N ALA A 240 25.30 0.30 -1.92
CA ALA A 240 24.89 1.47 -2.70
C ALA A 240 23.36 1.61 -2.77
N CYS A 241 22.62 0.51 -2.99
CA CYS A 241 21.15 0.51 -2.93
C CYS A 241 20.62 0.99 -1.58
N LEU A 242 21.24 0.52 -0.48
CA LEU A 242 20.85 0.90 0.87
C LEU A 242 20.98 2.41 1.06
N LEU A 243 22.12 2.99 0.67
CA LEU A 243 22.33 4.43 0.78
C LEU A 243 21.30 5.20 -0.06
N ALA A 244 21.06 4.78 -1.30
CA ALA A 244 20.07 5.39 -2.17
C ALA A 244 18.66 5.33 -1.56
N LEU A 245 18.23 4.16 -1.05
CA LEU A 245 16.93 4.00 -0.41
C LEU A 245 16.80 4.80 0.89
N LEU A 246 17.86 4.90 1.70
CA LEU A 246 17.86 5.74 2.89
C LEU A 246 17.75 7.21 2.53
N THR A 247 18.45 7.67 1.47
CA THR A 247 18.29 9.05 0.98
C THR A 247 16.87 9.29 0.45
N CYS A 248 16.26 8.33 -0.24
CA CYS A 248 14.88 8.42 -0.69
C CYS A 248 13.88 8.40 0.48
N ALA A 249 14.12 7.60 1.52
CA ALA A 249 13.27 7.52 2.70
C ALA A 249 13.32 8.84 3.49
N VAL A 250 14.52 9.33 3.80
CA VAL A 250 14.71 10.63 4.46
C VAL A 250 14.10 11.73 3.62
N GLY A 251 14.40 11.76 2.31
CA GLY A 251 13.80 12.69 1.37
C GLY A 251 12.27 12.64 1.39
N GLY A 252 11.66 11.47 1.31
CA GLY A 252 10.21 11.31 1.34
C GLY A 252 9.58 11.89 2.62
N PHE A 253 10.18 11.63 3.78
CA PHE A 253 9.70 12.19 5.04
C PHE A 253 9.95 13.70 5.16
N THR A 254 11.14 14.20 4.83
CA THR A 254 11.49 15.62 4.96
C THR A 254 10.75 16.49 3.95
N PHE A 255 10.66 16.01 2.70
CA PHE A 255 10.01 16.74 1.62
C PHE A 255 8.49 16.61 1.66
N SER A 256 7.90 15.68 2.41
CA SER A 256 6.43 15.57 2.54
C SER A 256 5.77 16.90 2.96
N GLY A 257 6.39 17.65 3.87
CA GLY A 257 5.87 18.95 4.32
C GLY A 257 6.10 20.09 3.33
N GLU A 258 7.20 20.07 2.56
CA GLU A 258 7.50 21.12 1.58
C GLU A 258 6.80 20.89 0.24
N LEU A 259 6.63 19.63 -0.19
CA LEU A 259 5.77 19.30 -1.32
C LEU A 259 4.33 19.70 -1.01
N ALA A 260 3.82 19.44 0.19
CA ALA A 260 2.48 19.89 0.59
C ALA A 260 2.29 21.40 0.36
N LYS A 261 3.26 22.24 0.77
CA LYS A 261 3.20 23.71 0.52
C LYS A 261 3.33 24.08 -0.95
N THR A 262 4.16 23.35 -1.70
CA THR A 262 4.32 23.58 -3.15
C THR A 262 3.03 23.23 -3.88
N TYR A 263 2.35 22.18 -3.43
CA TYR A 263 1.03 21.78 -3.90
C TYR A 263 -0.06 22.76 -3.49
N GLU A 264 -0.02 23.32 -2.27
CA GLU A 264 -0.94 24.38 -1.80
C GLU A 264 -0.88 25.61 -2.72
N LYS A 265 0.35 26.01 -3.11
CA LYS A 265 0.54 27.11 -4.06
C LYS A 265 -0.01 26.82 -5.45
N HIS A 266 0.16 25.60 -5.96
CA HIS A 266 -0.40 25.20 -7.25
C HIS A 266 -1.92 24.93 -7.20
N ALA A 267 -2.44 24.42 -6.08
CA ALA A 267 -3.85 24.16 -5.86
C ALA A 267 -4.64 25.47 -5.75
N SER A 268 -4.10 26.48 -5.07
CA SER A 268 -4.72 27.80 -4.96
C SER A 268 -4.72 28.58 -6.28
N GLU A 269 -3.68 28.45 -7.12
CA GLU A 269 -3.62 29.14 -8.42
C GLU A 269 -4.45 28.45 -9.51
N ASN A 270 -4.49 27.11 -9.57
CA ASN A 270 -5.16 26.39 -10.67
C ASN A 270 -6.37 25.54 -10.26
N SER A 271 -6.60 25.19 -8.99
CA SER A 271 -7.69 24.30 -8.51
C SER A 271 -7.88 22.98 -9.28
N SER A 272 -6.98 22.67 -10.21
CA SER A 272 -6.96 21.50 -11.06
C SER A 272 -6.23 20.35 -10.41
N LEU A 273 -5.54 20.56 -9.28
CA LEU A 273 -4.65 19.54 -8.73
C LEU A 273 -5.37 18.21 -8.49
N ALA A 274 -6.56 18.22 -7.89
CA ALA A 274 -7.35 17.01 -7.68
C ALA A 274 -7.81 16.35 -9.01
N CYS A 275 -8.02 17.16 -10.05
CA CYS A 275 -8.25 16.68 -11.41
C CYS A 275 -6.98 16.08 -12.03
N ASP A 276 -5.82 16.69 -11.78
CA ASP A 276 -4.51 16.28 -12.26
C ASP A 276 -3.99 15.02 -11.56
N ILE A 277 -4.65 14.55 -10.49
CA ILE A 277 -4.37 13.25 -9.85
C ILE A 277 -5.52 12.25 -10.00
N ASP A 278 -6.47 12.53 -10.89
CA ASP A 278 -7.63 11.70 -11.22
C ASP A 278 -8.38 11.23 -9.97
N LEU A 279 -8.60 12.15 -9.03
CA LEU A 279 -9.37 11.82 -7.84
C LEU A 279 -10.85 11.63 -8.21
N PRO A 280 -11.52 10.62 -7.61
CA PRO A 280 -12.92 10.38 -7.86
C PRO A 280 -13.77 11.57 -7.41
N GLY A 281 -14.89 11.83 -8.11
CA GLY A 281 -15.79 12.95 -7.79
C GLY A 281 -15.46 14.26 -8.52
N CYS A 282 -14.34 14.31 -9.23
CA CYS A 282 -14.02 15.47 -10.06
C CYS A 282 -14.84 15.50 -11.36
N SER A 283 -15.40 16.66 -11.71
CA SER A 283 -16.11 16.86 -12.96
C SER A 283 -15.19 17.42 -14.06
N ASN A 284 -15.05 16.66 -15.14
CA ASN A 284 -14.45 17.14 -16.41
C ASN A 284 -12.99 17.57 -16.31
N CYS A 285 -12.14 16.66 -15.83
CA CYS A 285 -10.69 16.81 -15.72
C CYS A 285 -9.99 16.46 -17.04
N SER A 286 -10.16 17.28 -18.08
CA SER A 286 -9.35 17.12 -19.29
C SER A 286 -8.25 18.18 -19.30
N VAL A 287 -7.00 17.74 -19.21
CA VAL A 287 -5.81 18.61 -19.24
C VAL A 287 -5.51 19.11 -20.66
N VAL A 288 -6.06 18.44 -21.69
CA VAL A 288 -5.89 18.82 -23.10
C VAL A 288 -6.89 19.93 -23.47
N PRO A 289 -6.46 21.15 -23.82
CA PRO A 289 -7.34 22.29 -24.12
C PRO A 289 -8.35 22.01 -25.24
N ASP A 290 -7.98 21.14 -26.18
CA ASP A 290 -8.77 20.78 -27.35
C ASP A 290 -9.75 19.60 -27.09
N GLU A 291 -9.65 18.91 -25.95
CA GLU A 291 -10.54 17.81 -25.54
C GLU A 291 -11.42 18.17 -24.33
N ILE A 292 -11.46 19.45 -23.94
CA ILE A 292 -12.40 19.92 -22.91
C ILE A 292 -13.83 19.67 -23.39
N VAL A 293 -14.41 18.58 -22.92
CA VAL A 293 -15.84 18.28 -23.09
C VAL A 293 -16.57 19.35 -22.31
N ALA A 294 -16.96 20.45 -22.96
CA ALA A 294 -17.64 21.55 -22.28
C ALA A 294 -18.79 21.00 -21.42
N CYS A 295 -18.76 21.32 -20.14
CA CYS A 295 -19.83 20.89 -19.25
C CYS A 295 -21.17 21.34 -19.79
N LYS A 296 -22.16 20.47 -19.63
CA LYS A 296 -23.51 20.68 -20.13
C LYS A 296 -24.15 21.97 -19.59
N GLY A 297 -23.63 22.51 -18.48
CA GLY A 297 -24.18 23.68 -17.79
C GLY A 297 -25.27 23.26 -16.81
N VAL A 298 -25.66 24.21 -15.96
CA VAL A 298 -26.68 24.01 -14.93
C VAL A 298 -27.82 25.00 -15.09
N ARG A 299 -29.04 24.59 -14.77
CA ARG A 299 -30.20 25.48 -14.67
C ARG A 299 -30.97 25.19 -13.41
N LYS A 300 -31.58 26.20 -12.80
CA LYS A 300 -32.47 26.02 -11.66
C LYS A 300 -33.84 25.55 -12.16
N SER A 301 -34.30 24.41 -11.67
CA SER A 301 -35.64 23.88 -11.88
C SER A 301 -36.68 24.74 -11.15
N SER A 302 -37.95 24.61 -11.53
CA SER A 302 -39.08 25.27 -10.86
C SER A 302 -39.15 24.97 -9.36
N ASP A 303 -38.64 23.80 -8.97
CA ASP A 303 -38.66 23.31 -7.59
C ASP A 303 -37.48 23.86 -6.76
N GLY A 304 -36.65 24.73 -7.36
CA GLY A 304 -35.49 25.32 -6.71
C GLY A 304 -34.20 24.48 -6.81
N TYR A 305 -34.27 23.26 -7.35
CA TYR A 305 -33.12 22.37 -7.52
C TYR A 305 -32.31 22.67 -8.78
N TRP A 306 -31.00 22.43 -8.77
CA TRP A 306 -30.10 22.60 -9.90
C TRP A 306 -30.11 21.31 -10.73
N VAL A 307 -30.31 21.44 -12.04
CA VAL A 307 -30.32 20.30 -12.95
C VAL A 307 -29.36 20.55 -14.11
N SER A 308 -28.71 19.48 -14.56
CA SER A 308 -27.90 19.49 -15.78
C SER A 308 -28.73 19.95 -16.97
N CYS A 309 -28.22 20.90 -17.76
CA CYS A 309 -28.89 21.25 -19.00
C CYS A 309 -28.80 20.07 -19.99
N SER A 310 -29.92 19.65 -20.55
CA SER A 310 -29.94 18.54 -21.50
C SER A 310 -29.18 18.93 -22.76
N SER A 311 -28.24 18.10 -23.23
CA SER A 311 -27.42 18.33 -24.44
C SER A 311 -28.22 18.23 -25.76
N SER A 312 -29.53 18.41 -25.71
CA SER A 312 -30.48 18.19 -26.79
C SER A 312 -31.23 19.47 -27.12
N HIS A 313 -30.54 20.43 -27.74
CA HIS A 313 -31.04 21.16 -28.92
C HIS A 313 -30.01 22.20 -29.38
N HIS A 314 -29.25 21.85 -30.40
CA HIS A 314 -28.48 22.79 -31.21
C HIS A 314 -29.41 23.56 -32.17
N ASN A 315 -30.52 24.11 -31.67
CA ASN A 315 -31.40 24.98 -32.45
C ASN A 315 -31.18 26.42 -32.01
N ASN A 316 -30.38 27.13 -32.81
CA ASN A 316 -29.76 28.44 -32.57
C ASN A 316 -30.70 29.63 -32.29
N ASN A 317 -32.00 29.47 -32.07
CA ASN A 317 -32.94 30.60 -32.08
C ASN A 317 -33.83 30.78 -30.84
N SER A 318 -33.66 29.99 -29.77
CA SER A 318 -34.27 30.32 -28.48
C SER A 318 -33.20 30.82 -27.52
N SER A 319 -33.35 32.07 -27.11
CA SER A 319 -32.65 32.69 -25.98
C SER A 319 -32.93 31.91 -24.69
N ASP A 320 -32.28 30.75 -24.54
CA ASP A 320 -32.28 29.97 -23.31
C ASP A 320 -31.30 30.63 -22.33
N SER A 321 -31.68 31.82 -21.85
CA SER A 321 -30.89 32.68 -20.96
C SER A 321 -30.78 32.12 -19.53
N THR A 322 -31.24 30.89 -19.30
CA THR A 322 -31.34 30.26 -17.97
C THR A 322 -30.34 29.14 -17.73
N CYS A 323 -29.61 28.68 -18.75
CA CYS A 323 -28.54 27.69 -18.57
C CYS A 323 -27.20 28.37 -18.30
N GLN A 324 -26.69 28.25 -17.07
CA GLN A 324 -25.38 28.74 -16.69
C GLN A 324 -24.30 27.77 -17.19
N ARG A 325 -23.62 28.17 -18.27
CA ARG A 325 -22.51 27.42 -18.87
C ARG A 325 -21.28 27.45 -17.98
N GLY A 326 -20.43 26.43 -18.10
CA GLY A 326 -19.18 26.33 -17.32
C GLY A 326 -19.38 25.90 -15.87
N MET A 327 -20.58 25.48 -15.50
CA MET A 327 -20.91 24.91 -14.20
C MET A 327 -21.39 23.46 -14.34
N THR A 328 -21.19 22.65 -13.31
CA THR A 328 -21.79 21.33 -13.13
C THR A 328 -22.62 21.29 -11.86
N VAL A 329 -23.63 20.41 -11.82
CA VAL A 329 -24.38 20.13 -10.59
C VAL A 329 -23.57 19.16 -9.75
N LEU A 330 -23.43 19.47 -8.47
CA LEU A 330 -22.90 18.61 -7.43
C LEU A 330 -24.05 18.08 -6.59
N ASN A 331 -23.82 16.96 -5.92
CA ASN A 331 -24.74 16.48 -4.89
C ASN A 331 -26.20 16.39 -5.34
N THR A 332 -26.42 15.78 -6.51
CA THR A 332 -27.77 15.56 -7.08
C THR A 332 -28.71 14.76 -6.15
N LYS A 333 -28.17 14.17 -5.07
CA LYS A 333 -28.91 13.46 -4.04
C LYS A 333 -28.74 14.16 -2.68
N GLU A 334 -29.84 14.29 -1.94
CA GLU A 334 -29.96 15.04 -0.67
C GLU A 334 -29.13 14.47 0.50
N ASN A 335 -28.48 13.32 0.33
CA ASN A 335 -27.86 12.53 1.39
C ASN A 335 -26.34 12.35 1.23
N GLN A 336 -25.61 13.34 0.70
CA GLN A 336 -24.15 13.24 0.47
C GLN A 336 -23.28 13.90 1.56
N GLY A 337 -23.85 14.46 2.62
CA GLY A 337 -23.08 15.07 3.72
C GLY A 337 -22.58 16.49 3.46
N TYR A 338 -22.93 17.06 2.30
CA TYR A 338 -22.76 18.48 1.94
C TYR A 338 -24.13 19.13 1.77
N GLU A 339 -24.18 20.45 1.51
CA GLU A 339 -25.43 21.10 1.09
C GLU A 339 -25.97 20.38 -0.15
N ALA A 340 -27.21 19.89 -0.05
CA ALA A 340 -27.85 19.15 -1.11
C ALA A 340 -27.99 20.04 -2.35
N ASN A 341 -27.64 19.49 -3.51
CA ASN A 341 -27.85 20.14 -4.79
C ASN A 341 -27.13 21.51 -4.89
N ASP A 342 -25.81 21.45 -5.01
CA ASP A 342 -24.93 22.62 -5.19
C ASP A 342 -24.38 22.68 -6.62
N ILE A 343 -23.68 23.75 -6.99
CA ILE A 343 -23.06 23.92 -8.31
C ILE A 343 -21.59 24.30 -8.17
N ALA A 344 -20.75 23.79 -9.08
CA ALA A 344 -19.34 24.20 -9.16
C ALA A 344 -18.90 24.48 -10.58
N VAL A 345 -17.86 25.30 -10.67
CA VAL A 345 -17.17 25.62 -11.92
C VAL A 345 -16.53 24.34 -12.46
N CYS A 346 -16.68 24.12 -13.76
CA CYS A 346 -16.11 22.95 -14.42
C CYS A 346 -14.59 22.97 -14.49
N GLY A 347 -14.00 21.77 -14.45
CA GLY A 347 -12.55 21.61 -14.31
C GLY A 347 -12.05 21.86 -12.89
N LYS A 348 -12.95 21.99 -11.91
CA LYS A 348 -12.62 22.00 -10.48
C LYS A 348 -13.20 20.77 -9.78
N CYS A 349 -12.54 20.36 -8.70
CA CYS A 349 -12.99 19.30 -7.80
C CYS A 349 -13.46 19.92 -6.48
N PRO A 350 -14.69 20.45 -6.41
CA PRO A 350 -15.22 21.09 -5.20
C PRO A 350 -15.38 20.11 -4.02
N GLU A 351 -15.51 18.82 -4.30
CA GLU A 351 -15.63 17.77 -3.27
C GLU A 351 -14.33 17.58 -2.49
N TRP A 352 -13.20 17.94 -3.10
CA TRP A 352 -11.87 17.85 -2.51
C TRP A 352 -11.44 19.20 -1.98
N SER A 353 -11.45 19.35 -0.66
CA SER A 353 -10.84 20.53 -0.04
C SER A 353 -9.31 20.45 -0.13
N GLU A 354 -8.65 21.61 -0.24
CA GLU A 354 -7.19 21.72 -0.19
C GLU A 354 -6.54 20.97 0.99
N PRO A 355 -7.07 21.02 2.23
CA PRO A 355 -6.53 20.22 3.33
C PRO A 355 -6.73 18.71 3.12
N ASP A 356 -7.80 18.26 2.46
CA ASP A 356 -8.03 16.83 2.18
C ASP A 356 -7.04 16.30 1.15
N VAL A 357 -6.79 17.05 0.06
CA VAL A 357 -5.78 16.68 -0.96
C VAL A 357 -4.39 16.63 -0.33
N THR A 358 -4.08 17.60 0.53
CA THR A 358 -2.81 17.66 1.25
C THR A 358 -2.65 16.48 2.21
N ALA A 359 -3.71 16.12 2.95
CA ALA A 359 -3.72 14.97 3.83
C ALA A 359 -3.53 13.65 3.06
N TYR A 360 -4.20 13.51 1.91
CA TYR A 360 -4.08 12.35 1.04
C TYR A 360 -2.64 12.18 0.50
N LEU A 361 -2.05 13.25 -0.03
CA LEU A 361 -0.67 13.25 -0.53
C LEU A 361 0.33 12.95 0.58
N LYS A 362 0.16 13.56 1.75
CA LYS A 362 1.00 13.32 2.93
C LYS A 362 0.92 11.86 3.40
N SER A 363 -0.29 11.28 3.44
CA SER A 363 -0.49 9.88 3.81
C SER A 363 0.20 8.94 2.81
N THR A 364 0.07 9.21 1.51
CA THR A 364 0.72 8.43 0.44
C THR A 364 2.24 8.50 0.52
N LEU A 365 2.82 9.70 0.74
CA LEU A 365 4.26 9.88 0.90
C LEU A 365 4.80 9.21 2.17
N ASN A 366 4.05 9.25 3.27
CA ASN A 366 4.41 8.54 4.50
C ASN A 366 4.42 7.02 4.29
N LEU A 367 3.43 6.47 3.58
CA LEU A 367 3.35 5.05 3.25
C LEU A 367 4.52 4.63 2.35
N LEU A 368 4.89 5.47 1.39
CA LEU A 368 6.07 5.25 0.55
C LEU A 368 7.37 5.27 1.37
N GLY A 369 7.54 6.26 2.25
CA GLY A 369 8.68 6.36 3.16
C GLY A 369 8.80 5.14 4.05
N LEU A 370 7.69 4.66 4.61
CA LEU A 370 7.64 3.42 5.39
C LEU A 370 8.07 2.20 4.55
N PHE A 371 7.56 2.07 3.32
CA PHE A 371 7.93 0.99 2.43
C PHE A 371 9.45 1.00 2.15
N ALA A 372 10.04 2.17 1.91
CA ALA A 372 11.48 2.32 1.72
C ALA A 372 12.29 1.91 2.97
N VAL A 373 11.83 2.27 4.18
CA VAL A 373 12.45 1.84 5.45
C VAL A 373 12.41 0.32 5.61
N ILE A 374 11.28 -0.30 5.28
CA ILE A 374 11.11 -1.75 5.34
C ILE A 374 12.05 -2.45 4.36
N VAL A 375 12.08 -2.02 3.09
CA VAL A 375 13.00 -2.60 2.09
C VAL A 375 14.46 -2.41 2.54
N SER A 376 14.80 -1.26 3.14
CA SER A 376 16.12 -1.01 3.72
C SER A 376 16.47 -2.00 4.83
N PHE A 377 15.51 -2.34 5.69
CA PHE A 377 15.71 -3.36 6.72
C PHE A 377 16.06 -4.73 6.11
N PHE A 378 15.34 -5.18 5.08
CA PHE A 378 15.69 -6.43 4.39
C PHE A 378 17.07 -6.36 3.76
N ILE A 379 17.42 -5.23 3.14
CA ILE A 379 18.73 -5.00 2.55
C ILE A 379 19.83 -5.13 3.61
N VAL A 380 19.67 -4.55 4.79
CA VAL A 380 20.62 -4.70 5.90
C VAL A 380 20.77 -6.18 6.29
N VAL A 381 19.67 -6.92 6.36
CA VAL A 381 19.68 -8.36 6.67
C VAL A 381 20.40 -9.16 5.58
N GLY A 382 20.13 -8.89 4.30
CA GLY A 382 20.81 -9.52 3.16
C GLY A 382 22.30 -9.17 3.09
N PHE A 383 22.65 -7.93 3.39
CA PHE A 383 24.02 -7.42 3.47
C PHE A 383 24.81 -8.13 4.58
N ALA A 384 24.25 -8.22 5.79
CA ALA A 384 24.85 -8.96 6.90
C ALA A 384 25.03 -10.44 6.57
N GLY A 385 24.02 -11.08 5.95
CA GLY A 385 24.10 -12.46 5.48
C GLY A 385 25.23 -12.68 4.48
N ALA A 386 25.40 -11.77 3.52
CA ALA A 386 26.49 -11.85 2.55
C ALA A 386 27.88 -11.62 3.16
N LEU A 387 28.02 -10.70 4.12
CA LEU A 387 29.28 -10.49 4.85
C LEU A 387 29.69 -11.73 5.64
N ILE A 388 28.75 -12.35 6.34
CA ILE A 388 28.99 -13.57 7.12
C ILE A 388 29.37 -14.72 6.19
N LEU A 389 28.65 -14.90 5.07
CA LEU A 389 28.98 -15.92 4.09
C LEU A 389 30.37 -15.70 3.50
N ARG A 390 30.71 -14.46 3.14
CA ARG A 390 32.04 -14.11 2.60
C ARG A 390 33.15 -14.45 3.60
N LYS A 391 32.98 -14.09 4.87
CA LYS A 391 33.94 -14.38 5.94
C LYS A 391 34.07 -15.89 6.18
N SER A 392 32.95 -16.64 6.13
CA SER A 392 32.98 -18.10 6.27
C SER A 392 33.76 -18.79 5.14
N LEU A 393 33.70 -18.25 3.92
CA LEU A 393 34.46 -18.76 2.78
C LEU A 393 35.96 -18.44 2.86
N ALA A 394 36.37 -17.45 3.66
CA ALA A 394 37.78 -17.13 3.89
C ALA A 394 38.53 -18.25 4.65
N GLY A 395 37.84 -18.93 5.57
CA GLY A 395 38.38 -20.02 6.36
C GLY A 395 38.37 -21.39 5.66
N TYR A 396 37.60 -21.54 4.59
CA TYR A 396 37.81 -22.66 3.66
C TYR A 396 39.05 -22.32 2.84
N GLN A 397 40.22 -22.83 3.26
CA GLN A 397 41.31 -23.06 2.31
C GLN A 397 40.70 -23.89 1.19
N THR A 398 40.53 -23.28 0.04
CA THR A 398 40.42 -24.01 -1.21
C THR A 398 41.76 -24.72 -1.33
N ASP A 399 41.84 -25.94 -0.82
CA ASP A 399 42.92 -26.86 -1.17
C ASP A 399 42.98 -26.83 -2.70
N SER A 400 44.06 -26.22 -3.18
CA SER A 400 44.38 -26.06 -4.57
C SER A 400 44.39 -27.44 -5.20
N ILE A 401 43.43 -27.70 -6.08
CA ILE A 401 43.54 -28.74 -7.11
C ILE A 401 44.49 -28.23 -8.17
#